data_AF-E9SHN0-F1
#
_entry.id   AF-E9SHN0-F1
#
_cell.length_a   1.000
_cell.length_b   1.000
_cell.length_c   1.000
_cell.angle_alpha   90.00
_cell.angle_beta   90.00
_cell.angle_gamma   90.00
#
_symmetry.space_group_name_H-M   'P 1'
#
loop_
_entity.id
_entity.type
_entity.pdbx_description
1 polymer ?
#
loop_
_entity_poly.entity_id
_entity_poly.type
_entity_poly.pdbx_seq_one_letter_code
_entity_poly.pdbx_strand_id
1 'polypeptide(L)'
;MNKTLKAIHRILFWLNPTAIVVTLVIYLMKWNSYPQEIGVHFGPDGNFDVIAAKYYGLYWQLMGGLAIGGAALVNYLVSRKNVGLKMNEKGDRLFRTVMTFTTDAVLLFVTAMFVNASRGVIIQQGIDKNVMTLFMTIVFFAFLIGLTALIVIYATHKDKAEKKDDPNKGIRLSRIAAWLIEVCALLIFFLISERMPSDERYAFDPDYAGLAYFGNLDRYMSKWLILVPHAVLIAFLATCEVIAVKAVKKEHFAAVKLADRSKVTTALMAFWWNINLCSEISIGIVSVTVWAGFCVLWAVLYLMGRKKGSSAEK
;
A
#
# COMPACT_ATOMS: atom_id res chain seq x y z
N MET A 1 5.07 24.68 5.14
CA MET A 1 5.65 23.77 6.15
C MET A 1 6.64 24.55 7.01
N ASN A 2 6.66 24.34 8.33
CA ASN A 2 7.62 25.00 9.25
C ASN A 2 9.07 24.63 8.85
N LYS A 3 10.05 25.52 9.09
CA LYS A 3 11.48 25.30 8.79
C LYS A 3 11.99 24.00 9.41
N THR A 4 11.62 23.71 10.67
CA THR A 4 12.00 22.48 11.37
C THR A 4 11.48 21.23 10.67
N LEU A 5 10.20 21.21 10.30
CA LEU A 5 9.58 20.08 9.59
C LEU A 5 10.21 19.86 8.20
N LYS A 6 10.58 20.95 7.52
CA LYS A 6 11.30 20.87 6.24
C LYS A 6 12.70 20.30 6.40
N ALA A 7 13.38 20.61 7.51
CA ALA A 7 14.67 20.02 7.83
C ALA A 7 14.53 18.51 8.12
N ILE A 8 13.57 18.12 8.97
CA ILE A 8 13.27 16.71 9.28
C ILE A 8 12.99 15.92 8.00
N HIS A 9 12.06 16.40 7.16
CA HIS A 9 11.74 15.75 5.88
C HIS A 9 12.99 15.56 5.01
N ARG A 10 13.84 16.59 4.87
CA ARG A 10 15.07 16.49 4.08
C ARG A 10 16.05 15.48 4.68
N ILE A 11 16.22 15.47 5.99
CA ILE A 11 17.11 14.53 6.68
C ILE A 11 16.63 13.09 6.43
N LEU A 12 15.34 12.82 6.67
CA LEU A 12 14.74 11.51 6.44
C LEU A 12 14.85 11.10 4.97
N PHE A 13 14.56 12.03 4.05
CA PHE A 13 14.64 11.79 2.61
C PHE A 13 16.05 11.44 2.15
N TRP A 14 17.11 12.03 2.72
CA TRP A 14 18.50 11.70 2.38
C TRP A 14 19.03 10.47 3.11
N LEU A 15 18.53 10.20 4.31
CA LEU A 15 18.91 9.02 5.10
C LEU A 15 18.54 7.72 4.37
N ASN A 16 17.34 7.65 3.79
CA ASN A 16 16.84 6.46 3.12
C ASN A 16 17.70 5.99 1.93
N PRO A 17 17.97 6.81 0.89
CA PRO A 17 18.81 6.41 -0.23
C PRO A 17 20.25 6.16 0.21
N THR A 18 20.77 6.92 1.19
CA THR A 18 22.11 6.68 1.74
C THR A 18 22.20 5.29 2.34
N ALA A 19 21.20 4.86 3.13
CA ALA A 19 21.20 3.53 3.74
C ALA A 19 21.18 2.41 2.68
N ILE A 20 20.35 2.55 1.63
CA ILE A 20 20.32 1.58 0.52
C ILE A 20 21.66 1.55 -0.23
N VAL A 21 22.23 2.71 -0.56
CA VAL A 21 23.54 2.79 -1.24
C VAL A 21 24.64 2.17 -0.39
N VAL A 22 24.65 2.40 0.92
CA VAL A 22 25.63 1.78 1.83
C VAL A 22 25.51 0.26 1.80
N THR A 23 24.29 -0.29 1.88
CA THR A 23 24.11 -1.75 1.78
C THR A 23 24.52 -2.30 0.41
N LEU A 24 24.27 -1.56 -0.67
CA LEU A 24 24.73 -1.93 -2.02
C LEU A 24 26.26 -1.97 -2.10
N VAL A 25 26.94 -0.94 -1.61
CA VAL A 25 28.41 -0.87 -1.60
C VAL A 25 28.99 -2.04 -0.81
N ILE A 26 28.48 -2.32 0.39
CA ILE A 26 28.94 -3.45 1.20
C ILE A 26 28.73 -4.78 0.48
N TYR A 27 27.58 -4.97 -0.18
CA TYR A 27 27.30 -6.17 -0.95
C TYR A 27 28.28 -6.35 -2.12
N LEU A 28 28.56 -5.26 -2.86
CA LEU A 28 29.53 -5.28 -3.96
C LEU A 28 30.96 -5.52 -3.49
N MET A 29 31.36 -5.00 -2.31
CA MET A 29 32.66 -5.29 -1.71
C MET A 29 32.84 -6.78 -1.41
N LYS A 30 31.75 -7.48 -1.05
CA LYS A 30 31.77 -8.93 -0.80
C LYS A 30 31.52 -9.78 -2.04
N TRP A 31 31.26 -9.17 -3.21
CA TRP A 31 30.82 -9.87 -4.42
C TRP A 31 31.70 -11.06 -4.84
N ASN A 32 33.02 -10.87 -4.78
CA ASN A 32 33.99 -11.90 -5.16
C ASN A 32 34.15 -13.00 -4.09
N SER A 33 33.73 -12.73 -2.85
CA SER A 33 33.77 -13.70 -1.74
C SER A 33 32.57 -14.63 -1.71
N TYR A 34 31.48 -14.28 -2.41
CA TYR A 34 30.30 -15.14 -2.47
C TYR A 34 30.48 -16.29 -3.46
N PRO A 35 29.96 -17.48 -3.11
CA PRO A 35 29.71 -18.53 -4.10
C PRO A 35 28.77 -18.04 -5.20
N GLN A 36 28.68 -18.80 -6.31
CA GLN A 36 27.80 -18.43 -7.42
C GLN A 36 26.33 -18.37 -7.00
N GLU A 37 25.94 -19.20 -6.04
CA GLU A 37 24.60 -19.23 -5.48
C GLU A 37 24.62 -18.88 -3.99
N ILE A 38 23.66 -18.07 -3.55
CA ILE A 38 23.52 -17.58 -2.19
C ILE A 38 22.05 -17.56 -1.78
N GLY A 39 21.76 -17.45 -0.48
CA GLY A 39 20.43 -17.12 0.01
C GLY A 39 20.04 -15.70 -0.42
N VAL A 40 18.88 -15.55 -1.07
CA VAL A 40 18.42 -14.26 -1.65
C VAL A 40 17.03 -13.80 -1.18
N HIS A 41 16.21 -14.70 -0.64
CA HIS A 41 14.87 -14.38 -0.13
C HIS A 41 14.61 -15.11 1.20
N PHE A 42 13.68 -14.60 1.99
CA PHE A 42 13.39 -15.10 3.34
C PHE A 42 11.98 -15.67 3.43
N GLY A 43 11.88 -16.87 3.96
CA GLY A 43 10.62 -17.56 4.21
C GLY A 43 9.89 -17.04 5.45
N PRO A 44 8.71 -17.60 5.75
CA PRO A 44 7.87 -17.17 6.87
C PRO A 44 8.50 -17.36 8.27
N ASP A 45 9.47 -18.27 8.38
CA ASP A 45 10.25 -18.52 9.60
C ASP A 45 11.45 -17.58 9.74
N GLY A 46 11.72 -16.75 8.72
CA GLY A 46 12.85 -15.84 8.66
C GLY A 46 14.14 -16.46 8.13
N ASN A 47 14.16 -17.76 7.83
CA ASN A 47 15.30 -18.41 7.19
C ASN A 47 15.29 -18.14 5.68
N PHE A 48 16.41 -18.42 5.00
CA PHE A 48 16.41 -18.40 3.54
C PHE A 48 15.53 -19.52 3.01
N ASP A 49 14.54 -19.16 2.19
CA ASP A 49 13.70 -20.08 1.42
C ASP A 49 14.16 -20.18 -0.04
N VAL A 50 14.91 -19.18 -0.53
CA VAL A 50 15.42 -19.15 -1.90
C VAL A 50 16.92 -19.05 -1.94
N ILE A 51 17.53 -20.00 -2.64
CA ILE A 51 18.93 -19.99 -3.04
C ILE A 51 18.99 -19.76 -4.54
N ALA A 52 19.69 -18.71 -4.97
CA ALA A 52 19.79 -18.35 -6.37
C ALA A 52 21.14 -17.70 -6.69
N ALA A 53 21.38 -17.46 -7.98
CA ALA A 53 22.59 -16.78 -8.44
C ALA A 53 22.81 -15.45 -7.72
N LYS A 54 24.07 -15.16 -7.34
CA LYS A 54 24.42 -14.00 -6.50
C LYS A 54 24.03 -12.63 -7.05
N TYR A 55 23.70 -12.49 -8.33
CA TYR A 55 23.13 -11.22 -8.83
C TYR A 55 21.71 -10.97 -8.32
N TYR A 56 20.92 -12.00 -8.01
CA TYR A 56 19.59 -11.85 -7.43
C TYR A 56 19.63 -11.27 -6.01
N GLY A 57 20.77 -11.35 -5.31
CA GLY A 57 20.95 -10.67 -4.02
C GLY A 57 20.83 -9.13 -4.10
N LEU A 58 20.94 -8.54 -5.30
CA LEU A 58 20.73 -7.10 -5.55
C LEU A 58 19.25 -6.68 -5.51
N TYR A 59 18.32 -7.64 -5.46
CA TYR A 59 16.88 -7.41 -5.48
C TYR A 59 16.43 -6.43 -4.38
N TRP A 60 16.92 -6.60 -3.15
CA TRP A 60 16.50 -5.79 -2.00
C TRP A 60 16.89 -4.32 -2.15
N GLN A 61 18.06 -4.03 -2.72
CA GLN A 61 18.50 -2.66 -2.99
C GLN A 61 17.71 -2.05 -4.16
N LEU A 62 17.44 -2.83 -5.21
CA LEU A 62 16.63 -2.38 -6.35
C LEU A 62 15.20 -2.02 -5.90
N MET A 63 14.54 -2.92 -5.17
CA MET A 63 13.17 -2.69 -4.68
C MET A 63 13.11 -1.57 -3.65
N GLY A 64 14.10 -1.48 -2.74
CA GLY A 64 14.24 -0.36 -1.83
C GLY A 64 14.41 0.97 -2.57
N GLY A 65 15.23 1.00 -3.62
CA GLY A 65 15.42 2.17 -4.48
C GLY A 65 14.14 2.59 -5.20
N LEU A 66 13.38 1.64 -5.74
CA LEU A 66 12.08 1.90 -6.37
C LEU A 66 11.07 2.47 -5.36
N ALA A 67 11.02 1.93 -4.14
CA ALA A 67 10.14 2.45 -3.08
C ALA A 67 10.50 3.90 -2.71
N ILE A 68 11.80 4.21 -2.58
CA ILE A 68 12.29 5.58 -2.35
C ILE A 68 11.93 6.50 -3.52
N GLY A 69 12.14 6.07 -4.76
CA GLY A 69 11.78 6.83 -5.95
C GLY A 69 10.29 7.12 -6.04
N GLY A 70 9.44 6.13 -5.73
CA GLY A 70 7.99 6.28 -5.67
C GLY A 70 7.55 7.28 -4.60
N ALA A 71 8.10 7.18 -3.39
CA ALA A 71 7.83 8.13 -2.31
C ALA A 71 8.31 9.56 -2.64
N ALA A 72 9.47 9.69 -3.29
CA ALA A 72 9.98 10.96 -3.79
C ALA A 72 9.02 11.60 -4.79
N LEU A 73 8.50 10.79 -5.73
CA LEU A 73 7.52 11.23 -6.71
C LEU A 73 6.20 11.67 -6.04
N VAL A 74 5.69 10.90 -5.06
CA VAL A 74 4.51 11.29 -4.29
C VAL A 74 4.72 12.63 -3.59
N ASN A 75 5.83 12.80 -2.89
CA ASN A 75 6.17 14.06 -2.21
C ASN A 75 6.34 15.22 -3.19
N TYR A 76 6.94 14.98 -4.37
CA TYR A 76 7.04 15.96 -5.44
C TYR A 76 5.65 16.39 -5.95
N LEU A 77 4.76 15.44 -6.19
CA LEU A 77 3.39 15.71 -6.64
C LEU A 77 2.58 16.46 -5.57
N VAL A 78 2.67 16.04 -4.31
CA VAL A 78 1.99 16.69 -3.17
C VAL A 78 2.51 18.11 -2.93
N SER A 79 3.78 18.40 -3.23
CA SER A 79 4.34 19.76 -3.02
C SER A 79 4.07 20.72 -4.17
N ARG A 80 3.97 20.24 -5.42
CA ARG A 80 3.84 21.09 -6.61
C ARG A 80 2.47 21.10 -7.26
N LYS A 81 1.70 20.01 -7.18
CA LYS A 81 0.36 19.96 -7.76
C LYS A 81 -0.66 20.38 -6.72
N ASN A 82 -1.69 21.09 -7.17
CA ASN A 82 -2.89 21.24 -6.36
C ASN A 82 -3.49 19.85 -6.18
N VAL A 83 -3.71 19.47 -4.92
CA VAL A 83 -4.29 18.17 -4.54
C VAL A 83 -5.73 18.06 -5.05
N GLY A 84 -6.30 19.14 -5.58
CA GLY A 84 -7.68 19.19 -6.10
C GLY A 84 -8.73 19.11 -5.00
N LEU A 85 -8.29 19.15 -3.73
CA LEU A 85 -9.17 19.22 -2.57
C LEU A 85 -9.44 20.70 -2.27
N LYS A 86 -10.71 21.10 -2.33
CA LYS A 86 -11.16 22.44 -1.93
C LYS A 86 -11.12 22.58 -0.41
N MET A 87 -10.06 23.20 0.08
CA MET A 87 -9.80 23.43 1.48
C MET A 87 -9.26 24.85 1.64
N ASN A 88 -9.54 25.46 2.79
CA ASN A 88 -8.91 26.73 3.13
C ASN A 88 -7.39 26.59 3.19
N GLU A 89 -6.66 27.71 3.06
CA GLU A 89 -5.19 27.70 3.01
C GLU A 89 -4.54 26.98 4.20
N LYS A 90 -5.13 27.13 5.39
CA LYS A 90 -4.66 26.43 6.61
C LYS A 90 -4.82 24.92 6.46
N GLY A 91 -5.96 24.46 5.94
CA GLY A 91 -6.26 23.08 5.65
C GLY A 91 -5.33 22.48 4.61
N ASP A 92 -5.13 23.13 3.46
CA ASP A 92 -4.22 22.65 2.41
C ASP A 92 -2.79 22.52 2.96
N ARG A 93 -2.33 23.52 3.74
CA ARG A 93 -1.01 23.50 4.37
C ARG A 93 -0.85 22.36 5.38
N LEU A 94 -1.88 22.07 6.18
CA LEU A 94 -1.90 20.92 7.10
C LEU A 94 -1.95 19.59 6.35
N PHE A 95 -2.80 19.48 5.33
CA PHE A 95 -2.94 18.28 4.51
C PHE A 95 -1.61 17.88 3.88
N ARG A 96 -0.94 18.83 3.21
CA ARG A 96 0.38 18.56 2.61
C ARG A 96 1.41 18.16 3.65
N THR A 97 1.40 18.78 4.83
CA THR A 97 2.33 18.45 5.91
C THR A 97 2.11 17.02 6.42
N VAL A 98 0.86 16.62 6.65
CA VAL A 98 0.53 15.25 7.08
C VAL A 98 0.86 14.24 5.99
N MET A 99 0.51 14.51 4.72
CA MET A 99 0.89 13.65 3.60
C MET A 99 2.40 13.42 3.54
N THR A 100 3.20 14.49 3.60
CA THR A 100 4.66 14.39 3.59
C THR A 100 5.16 13.56 4.76
N PHE A 101 4.69 13.83 5.97
CA PHE A 101 5.17 13.15 7.17
C PHE A 101 4.77 11.66 7.20
N THR A 102 3.54 11.32 6.77
CA THR A 102 3.10 9.93 6.64
C THR A 102 3.95 9.20 5.59
N THR A 103 4.23 9.85 4.45
CA THR A 103 5.07 9.26 3.40
C THR A 103 6.49 9.05 3.91
N ASP A 104 7.06 10.01 4.65
CA ASP A 104 8.40 9.89 5.23
C ASP A 104 8.49 8.77 6.28
N ALA A 105 7.49 8.66 7.16
CA ALA A 105 7.43 7.61 8.17
C ALA A 105 7.33 6.23 7.52
N VAL A 106 6.40 6.04 6.58
CA VAL A 106 6.27 4.80 5.82
C VAL A 106 7.59 4.47 5.10
N LEU A 107 8.19 5.46 4.44
CA LEU A 107 9.43 5.26 3.70
C LEU A 107 10.58 4.84 4.61
N LEU A 108 10.69 5.43 5.81
CA LEU A 108 11.71 5.08 6.79
C LEU A 108 11.61 3.61 7.20
N PHE A 109 10.41 3.14 7.54
CA PHE A 109 10.22 1.74 7.96
C PHE A 109 10.38 0.75 6.82
N VAL A 110 9.89 1.09 5.62
CA VAL A 110 10.11 0.29 4.41
C VAL A 110 11.61 0.21 4.09
N THR A 111 12.33 1.32 4.20
CA THR A 111 13.79 1.33 3.98
C THR A 111 14.51 0.50 5.04
N ALA A 112 14.14 0.61 6.32
CA ALA A 112 14.70 -0.20 7.38
C ALA A 112 14.50 -1.71 7.14
N MET A 113 13.32 -2.10 6.63
CA MET A 113 13.05 -3.48 6.22
C MET A 113 13.98 -3.93 5.08
N PHE A 114 14.11 -3.14 4.01
CA PHE A 114 15.02 -3.45 2.89
C PHE A 114 16.48 -3.50 3.31
N VAL A 115 16.92 -2.62 4.21
CA VAL A 115 18.28 -2.61 4.77
C VAL A 115 18.52 -3.86 5.62
N ASN A 116 17.56 -4.25 6.44
CA ASN A 116 17.66 -5.45 7.27
C ASN A 116 17.69 -6.72 6.42
N ALA A 117 16.87 -6.79 5.37
CA ALA A 117 16.89 -7.90 4.43
C ALA A 117 18.19 -7.97 3.62
N SER A 118 18.67 -6.81 3.14
CA SER A 118 19.98 -6.69 2.50
C SER A 118 21.09 -7.14 3.43
N ARG A 119 21.05 -6.79 4.72
CA ARG A 119 22.01 -7.26 5.73
C ARG A 119 22.00 -8.78 5.83
N GLY A 120 20.82 -9.41 5.93
CA GLY A 120 20.67 -10.86 5.97
C GLY A 120 21.35 -11.54 4.78
N VAL A 121 21.07 -11.06 3.57
CA VAL A 121 21.73 -11.53 2.33
C VAL A 121 23.24 -11.26 2.37
N ILE A 122 23.70 -10.09 2.82
CA ILE A 122 25.13 -9.76 2.87
C ILE A 122 25.90 -10.73 3.79
N ILE A 123 25.35 -11.05 4.96
CA ILE A 123 26.04 -11.91 5.94
C ILE A 123 25.64 -13.37 5.83
N GLN A 124 24.73 -13.69 4.90
CA GLN A 124 24.16 -15.03 4.70
C GLN A 124 23.58 -15.59 6.02
N GLN A 125 22.72 -14.79 6.66
CA GLN A 125 21.95 -15.19 7.83
C GLN A 125 20.47 -14.83 7.66
N GLY A 126 19.60 -15.68 8.21
CA GLY A 126 18.17 -15.41 8.29
C GLY A 126 17.86 -14.12 9.07
N ILE A 127 16.63 -13.63 8.89
CA ILE A 127 16.08 -12.47 9.58
C ILE A 127 15.18 -12.95 10.71
N ASP A 128 15.15 -12.24 11.83
CA ASP A 128 14.13 -12.46 12.84
C ASP A 128 12.73 -12.10 12.30
N LYS A 129 11.86 -13.11 12.17
CA LYS A 129 10.47 -12.94 11.72
C LYS A 129 9.68 -11.94 12.57
N ASN A 130 10.00 -11.81 13.87
CA ASN A 130 9.34 -10.86 14.76
C ASN A 130 9.69 -9.42 14.37
N VAL A 131 10.93 -9.19 13.94
CA VAL A 131 11.38 -7.88 13.45
C VAL A 131 10.70 -7.53 12.13
N MET A 132 10.57 -8.48 11.21
CA MET A 132 9.86 -8.26 9.93
C MET A 132 8.36 -7.97 10.16
N THR A 133 7.72 -8.75 11.02
CA THR A 133 6.31 -8.56 11.40
C THR A 133 6.10 -7.21 12.07
N LEU A 134 7.01 -6.81 12.96
CA LEU A 134 6.98 -5.50 13.61
C LEU A 134 7.06 -4.37 12.60
N PHE A 135 7.99 -4.41 11.63
CA PHE A 135 8.10 -3.39 10.59
C PHE A 135 6.82 -3.28 9.76
N MET A 136 6.27 -4.40 9.29
CA MET A 136 5.02 -4.41 8.53
C MET A 136 3.84 -3.84 9.35
N THR A 137 3.78 -4.18 10.63
CA THR A 137 2.75 -3.69 11.56
C THR A 137 2.86 -2.17 11.75
N ILE A 138 4.08 -1.65 11.95
CA ILE A 138 4.31 -0.22 12.11
C ILE A 138 3.97 0.54 10.82
N VAL A 139 4.35 0.03 9.65
CA VAL A 139 4.00 0.61 8.35
C VAL A 139 2.48 0.70 8.19
N PHE A 140 1.76 -0.38 8.52
CA PHE A 140 0.30 -0.43 8.47
C PHE A 140 -0.33 0.64 9.38
N PHE A 141 0.10 0.73 10.65
CA PHE A 141 -0.44 1.72 11.58
C PHE A 141 -0.07 3.16 11.19
N ALA A 142 1.17 3.41 10.72
CA ALA A 142 1.58 4.72 10.25
C ALA A 142 0.73 5.19 9.06
N PHE A 143 0.45 4.29 8.12
CA PHE A 143 -0.46 4.55 7.01
C PHE A 143 -1.89 4.84 7.49
N LEU A 144 -2.42 4.04 8.43
CA LEU A 144 -3.77 4.20 8.96
C LEU A 144 -3.95 5.53 9.73
N ILE A 145 -2.98 5.88 10.57
CA ILE A 145 -2.97 7.15 11.32
C ILE A 145 -2.90 8.32 10.36
N GLY A 146 -2.01 8.24 9.36
CA GLY A 146 -1.89 9.26 8.31
C GLY A 146 -3.18 9.46 7.54
N LEU A 147 -3.77 8.37 7.04
CA LEU A 147 -5.04 8.40 6.32
C LEU A 147 -6.17 9.02 7.15
N THR A 148 -6.28 8.61 8.42
CA THR A 148 -7.29 9.14 9.35
C THR A 148 -7.10 10.63 9.58
N ALA A 149 -5.87 11.09 9.82
CA ALA A 149 -5.55 12.50 9.99
C ALA A 149 -5.91 13.33 8.74
N LEU A 150 -5.64 12.81 7.54
CA LEU A 150 -6.01 13.47 6.28
C LEU A 150 -7.52 13.60 6.11
N ILE A 151 -8.28 12.56 6.46
CA ILE A 151 -9.75 12.58 6.44
C ILE A 151 -10.27 13.66 7.41
N VAL A 152 -9.73 13.72 8.64
CA VAL A 152 -10.13 14.70 9.66
C VAL A 152 -9.81 16.11 9.19
N ILE A 153 -8.60 16.38 8.70
CA ILE A 153 -8.19 17.71 8.22
C ILE A 153 -9.09 18.15 7.06
N TYR A 154 -9.39 17.27 6.11
CA TYR A 154 -10.32 17.58 5.03
C TYR A 154 -11.73 17.90 5.57
N ALA A 155 -12.24 17.09 6.51
CA ALA A 155 -13.58 17.29 7.07
C ALA A 155 -13.71 18.61 7.84
N THR A 156 -12.68 19.04 8.55
CA THR A 156 -12.66 20.26 9.37
C THR A 156 -12.34 21.52 8.57
N HIS A 157 -11.52 21.42 7.52
CA HIS A 157 -11.03 22.57 6.76
C HIS A 157 -11.58 22.69 5.33
N LYS A 158 -12.53 21.85 4.92
CA LYS A 158 -13.22 22.03 3.63
C LYS A 158 -13.89 23.40 3.55
N ASP A 159 -13.79 24.04 2.40
CA ASP A 159 -14.47 25.31 2.16
C ASP A 159 -15.98 25.09 2.10
N LYS A 160 -16.74 25.86 2.89
CA LYS A 160 -18.21 25.82 2.90
C LYS A 160 -18.84 26.68 1.79
N ALA A 161 -18.03 27.47 1.08
CA ALA A 161 -18.47 28.28 -0.06
C ALA A 161 -18.63 27.38 -1.29
N GLU A 162 -19.78 26.72 -1.38
CA GLU A 162 -20.17 25.97 -2.58
C GLU A 162 -20.33 26.93 -3.76
N LYS A 163 -19.26 27.10 -4.54
CA LYS A 163 -19.40 27.24 -5.99
C LYS A 163 -19.00 25.92 -6.61
N LYS A 164 -19.97 25.33 -7.33
CA LYS A 164 -19.88 24.15 -8.22
C LYS A 164 -18.44 23.95 -8.72
N ASP A 165 -17.62 23.24 -7.95
CA ASP A 165 -16.50 22.55 -8.58
C ASP A 165 -17.12 21.49 -9.44
N ASP A 166 -16.61 21.29 -10.64
CA ASP A 166 -17.00 20.15 -11.47
C ASP A 166 -16.75 18.88 -10.66
N PRO A 167 -17.78 18.28 -10.04
CA PRO A 167 -17.62 17.17 -9.12
C PRO A 167 -16.94 16.01 -9.86
N ASN A 168 -17.10 15.97 -11.19
CA ASN A 168 -16.55 14.93 -12.05
C ASN A 168 -15.04 14.83 -12.01
N LYS A 169 -14.26 15.90 -11.79
CA LYS A 169 -12.77 15.80 -11.85
C LYS A 169 -12.18 15.01 -10.68
N GLY A 170 -12.55 15.33 -9.44
CA GLY A 170 -12.08 14.60 -8.26
C GLY A 170 -12.63 13.17 -8.19
N ILE A 171 -13.87 12.99 -8.63
CA ILE A 171 -14.56 11.71 -8.77
C ILE A 171 -13.87 10.80 -9.80
N ARG A 172 -13.38 11.36 -10.90
CA ARG A 172 -12.69 10.58 -11.96
C ARG A 172 -11.30 10.11 -11.52
N LEU A 173 -10.59 10.91 -10.71
CA LEU A 173 -9.25 10.57 -10.23
C LEU A 173 -9.27 9.42 -9.21
N SER A 174 -10.21 9.41 -8.26
CA SER A 174 -10.36 8.34 -7.26
C SER A 174 -10.68 6.99 -7.92
N ARG A 175 -11.53 7.01 -8.94
CA ARG A 175 -11.90 5.81 -9.70
C ARG A 175 -10.73 5.23 -10.50
N ILE A 176 -9.96 6.10 -11.17
CA ILE A 176 -8.73 5.69 -11.88
C ILE A 176 -7.73 5.13 -10.88
N ALA A 177 -7.55 5.77 -9.72
CA ALA A 177 -6.61 5.31 -8.70
C ALA A 177 -6.95 3.89 -8.20
N ALA A 178 -8.23 3.60 -7.93
CA ALA A 178 -8.65 2.27 -7.49
C ALA A 178 -8.38 1.18 -8.56
N TRP A 179 -8.62 1.48 -9.84
CA TRP A 179 -8.28 0.57 -10.93
C TRP A 179 -6.77 0.39 -11.11
N LEU A 180 -5.99 1.47 -10.99
CA LEU A 180 -4.53 1.38 -11.04
C LEU A 180 -3.98 0.51 -9.90
N ILE A 181 -4.52 0.64 -8.69
CA ILE A 181 -4.15 -0.20 -7.55
C ILE A 181 -4.40 -1.67 -7.89
N GLU A 182 -5.56 -2.00 -8.45
CA GLU A 182 -5.89 -3.39 -8.78
C GLU A 182 -5.07 -3.95 -9.95
N VAL A 183 -4.84 -3.16 -11.00
CA VAL A 183 -3.96 -3.55 -12.11
C VAL A 183 -2.53 -3.79 -11.60
N CYS A 184 -2.02 -2.92 -10.73
CA CYS A 184 -0.73 -3.14 -10.08
C CYS A 184 -0.73 -4.42 -9.22
N ALA A 185 -1.80 -4.71 -8.48
CA ALA A 185 -1.93 -5.92 -7.67
C ALA A 185 -1.85 -7.18 -8.55
N LEU A 186 -2.59 -7.20 -9.66
CA LEU A 186 -2.59 -8.30 -10.63
C LEU A 186 -1.23 -8.45 -11.31
N LEU A 187 -0.57 -7.36 -11.69
CA LEU A 187 0.77 -7.41 -12.27
C LEU A 187 1.77 -8.02 -11.28
N ILE A 188 1.74 -7.60 -10.02
CA ILE A 188 2.57 -8.20 -8.96
C ILE A 188 2.26 -9.70 -8.85
N PHE A 189 0.98 -10.07 -8.77
CA PHE A 189 0.58 -11.48 -8.73
C PHE A 189 1.11 -12.27 -9.92
N PHE A 190 0.94 -11.81 -11.16
CA PHE A 190 1.44 -12.54 -12.33
C PHE A 190 2.96 -12.68 -12.32
N LEU A 191 3.69 -11.64 -11.91
CA LEU A 191 5.15 -11.66 -11.81
C LEU A 191 5.68 -12.65 -10.75
N ILE A 192 4.91 -12.88 -9.67
CA ILE A 192 5.30 -13.82 -8.61
C ILE A 192 4.59 -15.18 -8.70
N SER A 193 3.57 -15.32 -9.56
CA SER A 193 2.74 -16.52 -9.64
C SER A 193 3.51 -17.77 -10.07
N GLU A 194 4.60 -17.59 -10.81
CA GLU A 194 5.52 -18.65 -11.21
C GLU A 194 6.44 -19.11 -10.07
N ARG A 195 6.65 -18.27 -9.04
CA ARG A 195 7.48 -18.54 -7.87
C ARG A 195 6.81 -18.02 -6.61
N MET A 196 5.79 -18.76 -6.17
CA MET A 196 5.28 -18.57 -4.82
C MET A 196 6.27 -19.15 -3.82
N PRO A 197 6.39 -18.61 -2.59
CA PRO A 197 7.36 -19.10 -1.60
C PRO A 197 7.27 -20.62 -1.33
N SER A 198 6.06 -21.16 -1.41
CA SER A 198 5.79 -22.61 -1.35
C SER A 198 6.33 -23.42 -2.52
N ASP A 199 6.44 -22.88 -3.73
CA ASP A 199 7.06 -23.60 -4.85
C ASP A 199 8.55 -23.82 -4.63
N GLU A 200 9.22 -22.87 -3.97
CA GLU A 200 10.65 -22.95 -3.72
C GLU A 200 10.95 -23.84 -2.51
N ARG A 201 10.09 -23.82 -1.49
CA ARG A 201 10.19 -24.72 -0.32
C ARG A 201 9.95 -26.19 -0.66
N TYR A 202 9.08 -26.46 -1.63
CA TYR A 202 8.71 -27.81 -2.07
C TYR A 202 9.11 -28.10 -3.51
N ALA A 203 10.13 -27.40 -4.04
CA ALA A 203 10.56 -27.53 -5.44
C ALA A 203 10.90 -28.97 -5.87
N PHE A 204 11.21 -29.85 -4.91
CA PHE A 204 11.53 -31.25 -5.12
C PHE A 204 10.40 -32.23 -4.75
N ASP A 205 9.24 -31.73 -4.30
CA ASP A 205 8.09 -32.53 -3.92
C ASP A 205 6.95 -32.37 -4.96
N PRO A 206 6.71 -33.41 -5.80
CA PRO A 206 5.68 -33.37 -6.83
C PRO A 206 4.27 -33.12 -6.29
N ASP A 207 4.00 -33.47 -5.03
CA ASP A 207 2.67 -33.36 -4.42
C ASP A 207 2.28 -31.90 -4.12
N TYR A 208 3.25 -30.99 -4.16
CA TYR A 208 3.06 -29.56 -3.86
C TYR A 208 3.17 -28.65 -5.09
N ALA A 209 3.46 -29.21 -6.27
CA ALA A 209 3.54 -28.45 -7.51
C ALA A 209 2.19 -27.79 -7.85
N GLY A 210 2.15 -26.46 -7.90
CA GLY A 210 0.93 -25.70 -8.21
C GLY A 210 0.03 -25.37 -7.01
N LEU A 211 0.52 -25.61 -5.79
CA LEU A 211 -0.13 -25.18 -4.55
C LEU A 211 0.51 -23.89 -4.01
N ALA A 212 -0.25 -23.13 -3.22
CA ALA A 212 0.21 -22.00 -2.42
C ALA A 212 -0.21 -22.19 -0.96
N TYR A 213 0.58 -21.67 -0.01
CA TYR A 213 0.20 -21.67 1.40
C TYR A 213 -0.79 -20.54 1.74
N PHE A 214 -1.93 -20.89 2.33
CA PHE A 214 -2.93 -19.92 2.78
C PHE A 214 -2.81 -19.75 4.29
N GLY A 215 -2.03 -18.76 4.74
CA GLY A 215 -1.73 -18.54 6.17
C GLY A 215 -2.95 -18.36 7.08
N ASN A 216 -4.09 -17.87 6.56
CA ASN A 216 -5.35 -17.79 7.32
C ASN A 216 -6.03 -19.13 7.59
N LEU A 217 -5.74 -20.14 6.76
CA LEU A 217 -6.37 -21.46 6.79
C LEU A 217 -5.38 -22.55 7.21
N ASP A 218 -4.12 -22.16 7.43
CA ASP A 218 -3.01 -23.02 7.83
C ASP A 218 -2.86 -24.25 6.92
N ARG A 219 -3.04 -24.06 5.60
CA ARG A 219 -3.08 -25.16 4.62
C ARG A 219 -2.60 -24.77 3.23
N TYR A 220 -2.08 -25.75 2.50
CA TYR A 220 -1.79 -25.64 1.07
C TYR A 220 -3.06 -25.81 0.26
N MET A 221 -3.28 -24.92 -0.71
CA MET A 221 -4.39 -25.02 -1.65
C MET A 221 -3.93 -24.60 -3.05
N SER A 222 -4.75 -24.85 -4.07
CA SER A 222 -4.36 -24.50 -5.44
C SER A 222 -4.16 -22.99 -5.64
N LYS A 223 -3.05 -22.60 -6.30
CA LYS A 223 -2.67 -21.19 -6.53
C LYS A 223 -3.73 -20.36 -7.22
N TRP A 224 -4.55 -20.96 -8.10
CA TRP A 224 -5.59 -20.22 -8.82
C TRP A 224 -6.62 -19.60 -7.87
N LEU A 225 -6.77 -20.13 -6.64
CA LEU A 225 -7.67 -19.57 -5.64
C LEU A 225 -7.29 -18.14 -5.22
N ILE A 226 -6.06 -17.72 -5.48
CA ILE A 226 -5.56 -16.36 -5.22
C ILE A 226 -6.18 -15.35 -6.19
N LEU A 227 -6.64 -15.81 -7.36
CA LEU A 227 -7.40 -14.99 -8.30
C LEU A 227 -8.84 -14.72 -7.83
N VAL A 228 -9.38 -15.50 -6.89
CA VAL A 228 -10.75 -15.33 -6.40
C VAL A 228 -10.93 -13.96 -5.71
N PRO A 229 -10.07 -13.55 -4.75
CA PRO A 229 -10.09 -12.19 -4.20
C PRO A 229 -10.04 -11.08 -5.26
N HIS A 230 -9.19 -11.22 -6.28
CA HIS A 230 -9.09 -10.27 -7.39
C HIS A 230 -10.39 -10.19 -8.20
N ALA A 231 -10.97 -11.32 -8.58
CA ALA A 231 -12.23 -11.36 -9.31
C ALA A 231 -13.38 -10.70 -8.52
N VAL A 232 -13.46 -10.98 -7.21
CA VAL A 232 -14.44 -10.36 -6.30
C VAL A 232 -14.22 -8.84 -6.23
N LEU A 233 -12.97 -8.40 -6.13
CA LEU A 233 -12.64 -6.98 -6.11
C LEU A 233 -13.00 -6.30 -7.43
N ILE A 234 -12.64 -6.87 -8.59
CA ILE A 234 -12.98 -6.32 -9.91
C ILE A 234 -14.50 -6.14 -10.04
N ALA A 235 -15.28 -7.15 -9.64
CA ALA A 235 -16.74 -7.08 -9.64
C ALA A 235 -17.25 -5.96 -8.73
N PHE A 236 -16.65 -5.78 -7.54
CA PHE A 236 -16.96 -4.70 -6.63
C PHE A 236 -16.62 -3.32 -7.22
N LEU A 237 -15.41 -3.14 -7.76
CA LEU A 237 -14.95 -1.88 -8.37
C LEU A 237 -15.82 -1.47 -9.56
N ALA A 238 -16.24 -2.44 -10.38
CA ALA A 238 -17.18 -2.24 -11.49
C ALA A 238 -18.58 -1.86 -10.98
N THR A 239 -19.07 -2.52 -9.93
CA THR A 239 -20.36 -2.20 -9.30
C THR A 239 -20.37 -0.78 -8.75
N CYS A 240 -19.32 -0.37 -8.02
CA CYS A 240 -19.17 1.00 -7.55
C CYS A 240 -19.16 2.01 -8.71
N GLU A 241 -18.50 1.69 -9.84
CA GLU A 241 -18.50 2.55 -11.03
C GLU A 241 -19.92 2.75 -11.59
N VAL A 242 -20.68 1.66 -11.75
CA VAL A 242 -22.05 1.70 -12.24
C VAL A 242 -22.95 2.50 -11.30
N ILE A 243 -22.85 2.28 -9.99
CA ILE A 243 -23.59 3.05 -8.98
C ILE A 243 -23.25 4.54 -9.10
N ALA A 244 -21.97 4.87 -9.18
CA ALA A 244 -21.51 6.25 -9.20
C ALA A 244 -21.93 6.96 -10.50
N VAL A 245 -21.84 6.32 -11.67
CA VAL A 245 -22.33 6.87 -12.95
C VAL A 245 -23.84 7.08 -12.94
N LYS A 246 -24.62 6.11 -12.44
CA LYS A 246 -26.08 6.26 -12.30
C LYS A 246 -26.45 7.38 -11.32
N ALA A 247 -25.72 7.51 -10.23
CA ALA A 247 -25.95 8.55 -9.23
C ALA A 247 -25.60 9.95 -9.75
N VAL A 248 -24.55 10.11 -10.57
CA VAL A 248 -24.24 11.38 -11.26
C VAL A 248 -25.40 11.81 -12.16
N LYS A 249 -25.96 10.89 -12.97
CA LYS A 249 -27.10 11.19 -13.86
C LYS A 249 -28.36 11.65 -13.10
N LYS A 250 -28.50 11.26 -11.84
CA LYS A 250 -29.63 11.60 -10.96
C LYS A 250 -29.28 12.71 -9.95
N GLU A 251 -28.13 13.37 -10.11
CA GLU A 251 -27.62 14.41 -9.20
C GLU A 251 -27.54 13.98 -7.71
N HIS A 252 -27.44 12.67 -7.45
CA HIS A 252 -27.31 12.12 -6.09
C HIS A 252 -25.85 12.11 -5.62
N PHE A 253 -25.27 13.29 -5.41
CA PHE A 253 -23.85 13.46 -5.07
C PHE A 253 -23.40 12.72 -3.80
N ALA A 254 -24.30 12.48 -2.83
CA ALA A 254 -23.98 11.69 -1.65
C ALA A 254 -23.69 10.21 -2.00
N ALA A 255 -24.46 9.63 -2.93
CA ALA A 255 -24.26 8.26 -3.39
C ALA A 255 -22.99 8.13 -4.24
N VAL A 256 -22.65 9.15 -5.04
CA VAL A 256 -21.38 9.21 -5.78
C VAL A 256 -20.19 9.17 -4.81
N LYS A 257 -20.21 10.03 -3.78
CA LYS A 257 -19.15 10.07 -2.75
C LYS A 257 -19.02 8.75 -1.98
N LEU A 258 -20.13 8.09 -1.67
CA LEU A 258 -20.13 6.77 -1.04
C LEU A 258 -19.43 5.75 -1.95
N ALA A 259 -19.87 5.63 -3.20
CA ALA A 259 -19.32 4.68 -4.14
C ALA A 259 -17.82 4.88 -4.38
N ASP A 260 -17.36 6.11 -4.60
CA ASP A 260 -15.95 6.40 -4.85
C ASP A 260 -15.05 6.11 -3.63
N ARG A 261 -15.51 6.44 -2.42
CA ARG A 261 -14.76 6.19 -1.19
C ARG A 261 -14.68 4.70 -0.89
N SER A 262 -15.80 3.99 -0.97
CA SER A 262 -15.83 2.54 -0.81
C SER A 262 -14.95 1.84 -1.84
N LYS A 263 -14.95 2.32 -3.09
CA LYS A 263 -14.10 1.82 -4.18
C LYS A 263 -12.61 1.95 -3.84
N VAL A 264 -12.14 3.14 -3.48
CA VAL A 264 -10.72 3.37 -3.14
C VAL A 264 -10.30 2.64 -1.88
N THR A 265 -11.09 2.70 -0.80
CA THR A 265 -10.75 2.01 0.45
C THR A 265 -10.67 0.51 0.25
N THR A 266 -11.60 -0.08 -0.48
CA THR A 266 -11.61 -1.54 -0.71
C THR A 266 -10.46 -1.94 -1.62
N ALA A 267 -10.14 -1.17 -2.66
CA ALA A 267 -8.95 -1.42 -3.49
C ALA A 267 -7.66 -1.40 -2.67
N LEU A 268 -7.50 -0.42 -1.77
CA LEU A 268 -6.32 -0.33 -0.89
C LEU A 268 -6.22 -1.50 0.09
N MET A 269 -7.33 -1.85 0.74
CA MET A 269 -7.35 -2.97 1.71
C MET A 269 -7.12 -4.32 1.02
N ALA A 270 -7.71 -4.52 -0.16
CA ALA A 270 -7.50 -5.72 -0.93
C ALA A 270 -6.07 -5.81 -1.48
N PHE A 271 -5.46 -4.71 -1.92
CA PHE A 271 -4.04 -4.68 -2.28
C PHE A 271 -3.16 -5.11 -1.09
N TRP A 272 -3.43 -4.58 0.10
CA TRP A 272 -2.74 -4.99 1.32
C TRP A 272 -2.92 -6.48 1.62
N TRP A 273 -4.16 -6.99 1.55
CA TRP A 273 -4.45 -8.41 1.75
C TRP A 273 -3.77 -9.30 0.72
N ASN A 274 -3.75 -8.89 -0.55
CA ASN A 274 -3.10 -9.62 -1.62
C ASN A 274 -1.59 -9.70 -1.42
N ILE A 275 -0.93 -8.62 -1.00
CA ILE A 275 0.50 -8.65 -0.64
C ILE A 275 0.74 -9.67 0.48
N ASN A 276 -0.04 -9.61 1.57
CA ASN A 276 0.15 -10.54 2.69
C ASN A 276 -0.11 -11.99 2.28
N LEU A 277 -1.12 -12.23 1.45
CA LEU A 277 -1.49 -13.55 0.96
C LEU A 277 -0.41 -14.12 0.03
N CYS A 278 0.17 -13.29 -0.83
CA CYS A 278 1.32 -13.67 -1.67
C CYS A 278 2.61 -13.87 -0.86
N SER A 279 2.71 -13.25 0.32
CA SER A 279 3.78 -13.48 1.28
C SER A 279 3.47 -14.61 2.28
N GLU A 280 2.38 -15.36 2.09
CA GLU A 280 1.95 -16.48 2.94
C GLU A 280 1.66 -16.08 4.42
N ILE A 281 1.51 -14.78 4.68
CA ILE A 281 1.24 -14.23 6.00
C ILE A 281 -0.27 -14.22 6.26
N SER A 282 -0.68 -14.67 7.44
CA SER A 282 -2.08 -14.59 7.86
C SER A 282 -2.54 -13.14 7.91
N ILE A 283 -3.60 -12.82 7.17
CA ILE A 283 -4.32 -11.56 7.28
C ILE A 283 -4.99 -11.52 8.65
N GLY A 284 -4.44 -10.74 9.57
CA GLY A 284 -4.96 -10.62 10.93
C GLY A 284 -6.37 -10.00 10.98
N ILE A 285 -7.16 -10.41 11.98
CA ILE A 285 -8.53 -9.93 12.23
C ILE A 285 -8.62 -8.40 12.35
N VAL A 286 -7.54 -7.76 12.79
CA VAL A 286 -7.41 -6.31 12.88
C VAL A 286 -7.61 -5.64 11.52
N SER A 287 -7.03 -6.20 10.44
CA SER A 287 -7.12 -5.61 9.10
C SER A 287 -8.55 -5.67 8.55
N VAL A 288 -9.24 -6.80 8.75
CA VAL A 288 -10.66 -6.97 8.40
C VAL A 288 -11.54 -6.00 9.20
N THR A 289 -11.25 -5.85 10.50
CA THR A 289 -11.99 -4.95 11.39
C THR A 289 -11.83 -3.48 10.96
N VAL A 290 -10.63 -3.08 10.53
CA VAL A 290 -10.37 -1.73 9.99
C VAL A 290 -11.15 -1.49 8.70
N TRP A 291 -11.15 -2.45 7.77
CA TRP A 291 -11.96 -2.34 6.55
C TRP A 291 -13.46 -2.22 6.84
N ALA A 292 -13.98 -3.06 7.74
CA ALA A 292 -15.38 -2.99 8.18
C ALA A 292 -15.70 -1.62 8.81
N GLY A 293 -14.80 -1.10 9.65
CA GLY A 293 -14.92 0.23 10.25
C GLY A 293 -15.01 1.35 9.21
N PHE A 294 -14.19 1.31 8.16
CA PHE A 294 -14.31 2.27 7.05
C PHE A 294 -15.63 2.12 6.30
N CYS A 295 -16.10 0.90 6.05
CA CYS A 295 -17.39 0.68 5.38
C CYS A 295 -18.54 1.30 6.19
N VAL A 296 -18.55 1.11 7.51
CA VAL A 296 -19.53 1.72 8.43
C VAL A 296 -19.41 3.24 8.40
N LEU A 297 -18.19 3.78 8.48
CA LEU A 297 -17.95 5.23 8.42
C LEU A 297 -18.51 5.84 7.12
N TRP A 298 -18.28 5.20 5.97
CA TRP A 298 -18.80 5.66 4.69
C TRP A 298 -20.32 5.60 4.63
N ALA A 299 -20.94 4.53 5.15
CA ALA A 299 -22.38 4.44 5.25
C ALA A 299 -22.99 5.53 6.14
N VAL A 300 -22.40 5.79 7.32
CA VAL A 300 -22.84 6.87 8.22
C VAL A 300 -22.74 8.23 7.54
N LEU A 301 -21.60 8.53 6.89
CA LEU A 301 -21.40 9.79 6.18
C LEU A 301 -22.38 9.98 5.01
N TYR A 302 -22.75 8.90 4.33
CA TYR A 302 -23.80 8.91 3.31
C TYR A 302 -25.17 9.27 3.90
N LEU A 303 -25.58 8.62 4.99
CA LEU A 303 -26.86 8.89 5.65
C LEU A 303 -26.96 10.33 6.17
N MET A 304 -25.88 10.85 6.75
CA MET A 304 -25.80 12.25 7.19
C MET A 304 -25.89 13.23 6.01
N GLY A 305 -25.22 12.92 4.90
CA GLY A 305 -25.26 13.73 3.68
C GLY A 305 -26.64 13.76 3.03
N ARG A 306 -27.35 12.62 3.02
CA ARG A 306 -28.71 12.50 2.49
C ARG A 306 -29.71 13.35 3.29
N LYS A 307 -29.60 13.36 4.63
CA LYS A 307 -30.46 14.18 5.50
C LYS A 307 -30.32 15.68 5.23
N LYS A 308 -29.11 16.17 4.95
CA LYS A 308 -28.86 17.60 4.66
C LYS A 308 -29.42 18.07 3.31
N GLY A 309 -29.44 17.21 2.30
CA GLY A 309 -30.07 17.52 1.00
C GLY A 309 -31.60 17.62 1.11
N SER A 310 -32.22 16.72 1.87
CA SER A 310 -33.67 16.71 2.09
C SER A 310 -34.21 17.89 2.91
N SER A 311 -33.37 18.52 3.75
CA SER A 311 -33.77 19.69 4.54
C SER A 311 -33.63 21.03 3.79
N ALA A 312 -32.99 21.04 2.62
CA ALA A 312 -32.88 22.23 1.76
C ALA A 312 -34.00 22.31 0.71
N GLU A 313 -34.83 21.27 0.60
CA GLU A 313 -35.99 21.16 -0.30
C GLU A 313 -37.33 21.36 0.43
N LYS A 314 -37.31 21.89 1.67
CA LYS A 314 -38.49 22.32 2.42
C LYS A 314 -38.35 23.80 2.77
#